data_AF-A0A3N1ZZF6-F1
#
_entry.id   AF-A0A3N1ZZF6-F1
#
_cell.length_a   1.000
_cell.length_b   1.000
_cell.length_c   1.000
_cell.angle_alpha   90.00
_cell.angle_beta   90.00
_cell.angle_gamma   90.00
#
_symmetry.space_group_name_H-M   'P 1'
#
loop_
_entity.id
_entity.type
_entity.pdbx_description
1 polymer ?
#
loop_
_entity_poly.entity_id
_entity_poly.type
_entity_poly.pdbx_seq_one_letter_code
_entity_poly.pdbx_strand_id
1 'polypeptide(L)'
;MSEAHVTTRPVQRWVTPVLIAAIVAIFALCMALAPRPSGADAEAFGGTDAAVTEVLADKGVEPWFEPLFSPDSGEIESGLFALQAALGAGAFGFVLGNLRGRRAERSKQD
;
A
#
# COMPACT_ATOMS: atom_id res chain seq x y z
N MET A 1 4.86 29.95 40.75
CA MET A 1 3.43 29.73 40.47
C MET A 1 3.20 30.04 39.00
N SER A 2 3.30 29.05 38.12
CA SER A 2 3.00 29.19 36.69
C SER A 2 2.44 27.87 36.21
N GLU A 3 1.12 27.75 36.24
CA GLU A 3 0.43 26.56 35.75
C GLU A 3 0.55 26.52 34.23
N ALA A 4 1.24 25.50 33.72
CA ALA A 4 1.27 25.21 32.30
C ALA A 4 -0.11 24.67 31.89
N HIS A 5 -0.87 25.48 31.16
CA HIS A 5 -2.08 25.06 30.47
C HIS A 5 -1.74 23.93 29.48
N VAL A 6 -1.95 22.69 29.88
CA VAL A 6 -1.93 21.54 28.96
C VAL A 6 -3.23 21.59 28.15
N THR A 7 -3.18 22.25 27.00
CA THR A 7 -4.28 22.22 26.03
C THR A 7 -4.31 20.86 25.35
N THR A 8 -5.15 19.95 25.82
CA THR A 8 -5.45 18.72 25.09
C THR A 8 -6.32 19.07 23.88
N ARG A 9 -5.79 18.90 22.66
CA ARG A 9 -6.61 19.10 21.45
C ARG A 9 -7.72 18.04 21.41
N PRO A 10 -8.98 18.43 21.17
CA PRO A 10 -10.06 17.45 21.05
C PRO A 10 -9.78 16.55 19.85
N VAL A 11 -9.80 15.23 20.05
CA VAL A 11 -9.66 14.27 18.96
C VAL A 11 -10.85 14.45 18.03
N GLN A 12 -10.61 14.98 16.82
CA GLN A 12 -11.67 15.34 15.89
C GLN A 12 -12.28 14.07 15.30
N ARG A 13 -13.41 13.64 15.86
CA ARG A 13 -14.08 12.36 15.57
C ARG A 13 -14.47 12.15 14.10
N TRP A 14 -14.54 13.24 13.32
CA TRP A 14 -14.88 13.24 11.89
C TRP A 14 -13.68 13.02 10.97
N VAL A 15 -12.45 13.23 11.45
CA VAL A 15 -11.25 13.08 10.59
C VAL A 15 -11.05 11.62 10.22
N THR A 16 -11.22 10.69 11.16
CA THR A 16 -11.06 9.25 10.92
C THR A 16 -12.01 8.71 9.84
N PRO A 17 -13.35 8.93 9.91
CA PRO A 17 -14.24 8.45 8.85
C PRO A 17 -13.98 9.13 7.50
N VAL A 18 -13.58 10.41 7.48
CA VAL A 18 -13.20 11.09 6.23
C VAL A 18 -11.94 10.47 5.62
N LEU A 19 -10.93 10.16 6.41
CA LEU A 19 -9.72 9.48 5.93
C LEU A 19 -10.03 8.08 5.40
N ILE A 20 -10.87 7.31 6.11
CA ILE A 20 -11.31 5.99 5.64
C ILE A 20 -12.06 6.11 4.31
N ALA A 21 -13.01 7.05 4.22
CA ALA A 21 -13.77 7.28 2.99
C ALA A 21 -12.86 7.71 1.83
N ALA A 22 -11.87 8.57 2.09
CA ALA A 22 -10.89 8.97 1.08
C ALA A 22 -10.05 7.78 0.59
N ILE A 23 -9.57 6.91 1.49
CA ILE A 23 -8.83 5.70 1.13
C ILE A 23 -9.69 4.78 0.26
N VAL A 24 -10.94 4.53 0.65
CA VAL A 24 -11.88 3.71 -0.12
C VAL A 24 -12.17 4.32 -1.49
N ALA A 25 -12.38 5.64 -1.56
CA ALA A 25 -12.63 6.34 -2.82
C ALA A 25 -11.44 6.27 -3.77
N ILE A 26 -10.21 6.43 -3.26
CA ILE A 26 -8.98 6.26 -4.05
C ILE A 26 -8.89 4.82 -4.59
N PHE A 27 -9.14 3.81 -3.75
CA PHE A 27 -9.08 2.42 -4.17
C PHE A 27 -10.12 2.09 -5.25
N ALA A 28 -11.36 2.55 -5.07
CA ALA A 28 -12.43 2.42 -6.05
C ALA A 28 -12.10 3.14 -7.36
N LEU A 29 -11.51 4.34 -7.30
CA LEU A 29 -11.07 5.08 -8.48
C LEU A 29 -9.99 4.30 -9.26
N CYS A 30 -9.00 3.74 -8.58
CA CYS A 30 -7.98 2.90 -9.21
C CYS A 30 -8.60 1.68 -9.90
N MET A 31 -9.56 1.00 -9.25
CA MET A 31 -10.28 -0.13 -9.85
C MET A 31 -11.14 0.27 -11.05
N ALA A 32 -11.77 1.44 -11.01
CA ALA A 32 -12.60 1.94 -12.11
C ALA A 32 -11.78 2.35 -13.35
N LEU A 33 -10.55 2.85 -13.14
CA LEU A 33 -9.62 3.25 -14.20
C LEU A 33 -8.73 2.10 -14.68
N ALA A 34 -8.78 0.95 -14.03
CA ALA A 34 -7.97 -0.22 -14.39
C ALA A 34 -8.25 -0.65 -15.84
N PRO A 35 -7.21 -0.93 -16.64
CA PRO A 35 -7.36 -1.59 -17.93
C PRO A 35 -8.23 -2.84 -17.80
N ARG A 36 -9.20 -3.00 -18.70
CA ARG A 36 -10.02 -4.22 -18.71
C ARG A 36 -9.15 -5.38 -19.18
N PRO A 37 -9.10 -6.49 -18.43
CA PRO A 37 -8.34 -7.66 -18.86
C PRO A 37 -8.93 -8.21 -20.16
N SER A 38 -8.09 -8.36 -21.18
CA SER A 38 -8.49 -8.81 -22.53
C SER A 38 -8.59 -10.34 -22.66
N GLY A 39 -8.62 -11.07 -21.56
CA GLY A 39 -8.72 -12.54 -21.50
C GLY A 39 -8.90 -13.03 -20.07
N ALA A 40 -9.25 -14.32 -19.90
CA ALA A 40 -9.43 -14.95 -18.59
C ALA A 40 -8.16 -14.92 -17.73
N ASP A 41 -6.99 -14.86 -18.38
CA ASP A 41 -5.67 -14.90 -17.75
C ASP A 41 -4.92 -13.56 -17.88
N ALA A 42 -5.58 -12.50 -18.38
CA ALA A 42 -4.94 -11.19 -18.53
C ALA A 42 -4.95 -10.45 -17.19
N GLU A 43 -3.78 -10.02 -16.73
CA GLU A 43 -3.67 -9.17 -15.55
C GLU A 43 -4.17 -7.76 -15.86
N ALA A 44 -5.18 -7.31 -15.12
CA ALA A 44 -5.72 -5.95 -15.27
C ALA A 44 -4.72 -4.86 -14.84
N PHE A 45 -3.70 -5.22 -14.08
CA PHE A 45 -2.68 -4.33 -13.52
C PHE A 45 -1.27 -4.83 -13.88
N GLY A 46 -0.90 -4.71 -15.16
CA GLY A 46 0.48 -4.89 -15.57
C GLY A 46 1.38 -3.75 -15.07
N GLY A 47 2.66 -4.05 -14.87
CA GLY A 47 3.66 -3.03 -14.51
C GLY A 47 3.82 -1.97 -15.61
N THR A 48 4.09 -0.72 -15.21
CA THR A 48 4.30 0.41 -16.13
C THR A 48 5.40 0.11 -17.17
N ASP A 49 6.44 -0.61 -16.77
CA ASP A 49 7.55 -0.97 -17.65
C ASP A 49 7.12 -1.90 -18.79
N ALA A 50 6.16 -2.79 -18.57
CA ALA A 50 5.63 -3.66 -19.62
C ALA A 50 4.93 -2.83 -20.72
N ALA A 51 4.10 -1.86 -20.31
CA ALA A 51 3.41 -0.96 -21.23
C ALA A 51 4.38 -0.07 -22.02
N VAL A 52 5.45 0.39 -21.39
CA VAL A 52 6.46 1.23 -22.05
C VAL A 52 7.30 0.41 -23.02
N THR A 53 7.69 -0.81 -22.65
CA THR A 53 8.53 -1.68 -23.49
C THR A 53 7.81 -2.06 -24.78
N GLU A 54 6.50 -2.33 -24.74
CA GLU A 54 5.69 -2.58 -25.93
C GLU A 54 5.72 -1.39 -26.90
N VAL A 55 5.57 -0.16 -26.39
CA VAL A 55 5.64 1.07 -27.19
C VAL A 55 7.05 1.34 -27.75
N LEU A 56 8.09 0.92 -27.04
CA LEU A 56 9.49 1.11 -27.44
C LEU A 56 9.95 0.09 -28.48
N ALA A 57 9.44 -1.15 -28.41
CA ALA A 57 9.71 -2.19 -29.39
C ALA A 57 9.27 -1.75 -30.81
N ASP A 58 8.11 -1.11 -30.93
CA ASP A 58 7.61 -0.54 -32.20
C ASP A 58 8.51 0.57 -32.77
N LYS A 59 9.39 1.15 -31.95
CA LYS A 59 10.31 2.23 -32.34
C LYS A 59 11.74 1.73 -32.58
N GLY A 60 11.98 0.41 -32.50
CA GLY A 60 13.30 -0.19 -32.68
C GLY A 60 14.30 0.17 -31.58
N VAL A 61 13.82 0.47 -30.37
CA VAL A 61 14.67 0.77 -29.21
C VAL A 61 15.05 -0.53 -28.53
N GLU A 62 16.35 -0.84 -28.50
CA GLU A 62 16.87 -2.04 -27.85
C GLU A 62 17.06 -1.82 -26.33
N PRO A 63 16.73 -2.81 -25.47
CA PRO A 63 17.02 -2.74 -24.04
C PRO A 63 18.53 -2.58 -23.78
N TRP A 64 18.89 -1.60 -22.96
CA TRP A 64 20.29 -1.38 -22.54
C TRP A 64 20.65 -2.12 -21.25
N PHE A 65 19.68 -2.81 -20.64
CA PHE A 65 19.81 -3.59 -19.42
C PHE A 65 18.81 -4.74 -19.42
N GLU A 66 19.25 -5.90 -18.95
CA GLU A 66 18.40 -7.06 -18.72
C GLU A 66 18.35 -7.37 -17.21
N PRO A 67 17.17 -7.70 -16.66
CA PRO A 67 17.06 -8.09 -15.26
C PRO A 67 17.99 -9.28 -14.95
N LEU A 68 18.84 -9.14 -13.93
CA LEU A 68 19.70 -10.24 -13.46
C LEU A 68 18.88 -11.42 -12.91
N PHE A 69 17.64 -11.16 -12.55
CA PHE A 69 16.66 -12.15 -12.12
C PHE A 69 15.30 -11.75 -12.71
N SER A 70 14.74 -12.65 -13.51
CA SER A 70 13.35 -12.58 -13.94
C SER A 70 12.67 -13.86 -13.44
N PRO A 71 11.57 -13.78 -12.68
CA PRO A 71 10.85 -14.97 -12.29
C PRO A 71 10.24 -15.64 -13.54
N ASP A 72 10.59 -16.91 -13.79
CA ASP A 72 10.05 -17.70 -14.91
C ASP A 72 8.55 -18.02 -14.76
N SER A 73 7.95 -17.75 -13.59
CA SER A 73 6.53 -17.97 -13.30
C SER A 73 5.94 -16.82 -12.46
N GLY A 74 4.76 -16.35 -12.85
CA GLY A 74 4.00 -15.33 -12.11
C GLY A 74 3.58 -15.77 -10.69
N GLU A 75 3.62 -17.07 -10.39
CA GLU A 75 3.40 -17.59 -9.03
C GLU A 75 4.53 -17.18 -8.08
N ILE A 76 5.76 -17.14 -8.56
CA ILE A 76 6.94 -16.74 -7.76
C ILE A 76 6.90 -15.22 -7.53
N GLU A 77 6.55 -14.45 -8.56
CA GLU A 77 6.39 -13.00 -8.46
C GLU A 77 5.30 -12.63 -7.43
N SER A 78 4.09 -13.17 -7.59
CA SER A 78 2.99 -12.94 -6.66
C SER A 78 3.29 -13.46 -5.25
N GLY A 79 4.00 -14.58 -5.12
CA GLY A 79 4.48 -15.10 -3.84
C GLY A 79 5.46 -14.15 -3.12
N LEU A 80 6.36 -13.51 -3.86
CA LEU A 80 7.30 -12.54 -3.30
C LEU A 80 6.57 -11.27 -2.82
N PHE A 81 5.59 -10.78 -3.59
CA PHE A 81 4.73 -9.67 -3.15
C PHE A 81 3.90 -10.04 -1.92
N ALA A 82 3.34 -11.26 -1.87
CA ALA A 82 2.59 -11.74 -0.72
C ALA A 82 3.46 -11.82 0.54
N LEU A 83 4.71 -12.28 0.42
CA LEU A 83 5.66 -12.30 1.54
C LEU A 83 5.98 -10.89 2.04
N GLN A 84 6.25 -9.94 1.13
CA GLN A 84 6.47 -8.54 1.49
C GLN A 84 5.26 -7.94 2.21
N ALA A 85 4.05 -8.20 1.71
CA ALA A 85 2.81 -7.77 2.34
C ALA A 85 2.63 -8.37 3.74
N ALA A 86 2.91 -9.66 3.91
CA ALA A 86 2.82 -10.35 5.20
C ALA A 86 3.78 -9.75 6.24
N LEU A 87 5.03 -9.49 5.85
CA LEU A 87 6.03 -8.86 6.73
C LEU A 87 5.63 -7.42 7.09
N GLY A 88 5.17 -6.63 6.11
CA GLY A 88 4.70 -5.27 6.34
C GLY A 88 3.49 -5.22 7.29
N ALA A 89 2.51 -6.09 7.08
CA ALA A 89 1.34 -6.21 7.94
C ALA A 89 1.71 -6.66 9.36
N GLY A 90 2.64 -7.62 9.50
CA GLY A 90 3.14 -8.09 10.79
C GLY A 90 3.81 -6.97 11.59
N ALA A 91 4.73 -6.23 10.98
CA ALA A 91 5.40 -5.10 11.61
C ALA A 91 4.41 -3.99 12.00
N PHE A 92 3.51 -3.61 11.09
CA PHE A 92 2.48 -2.61 11.35
C PHE A 92 1.55 -3.01 12.51
N GLY A 93 1.08 -4.25 12.52
CA GLY A 93 0.24 -4.80 13.58
C GLY A 93 0.94 -4.81 14.95
N PHE A 94 2.22 -5.20 14.98
CA PHE A 94 3.03 -5.16 16.20
C PHE A 94 3.14 -3.73 16.76
N VAL A 95 3.47 -2.75 15.93
CA VAL A 95 3.58 -1.34 16.35
C VAL A 95 2.24 -0.82 16.88
N LEU A 96 1.15 -1.06 16.16
CA LEU A 96 -0.19 -0.61 16.56
C LEU A 96 -0.62 -1.25 17.88
N GLY A 97 -0.34 -2.54 18.07
CA GLY A 97 -0.57 -3.27 19.31
C GLY A 97 0.19 -2.67 20.49
N ASN A 98 1.50 -2.42 20.32
CA ASN A 98 2.34 -1.77 21.33
C ASN A 98 1.83 -0.38 21.72
N LEU A 99 1.45 0.44 20.73
CA LEU A 99 0.89 1.76 20.99
C LEU A 99 -0.43 1.70 21.76
N ARG A 100 -1.28 0.72 21.47
CA ARG A 100 -2.55 0.50 22.18
C ARG A 100 -2.32 0.02 23.61
N GLY A 101 -1.37 -0.89 23.83
CA GLY A 101 -0.97 -1.38 25.16
C GLY A 101 -0.48 -0.24 26.06
N ARG A 102 0.44 0.59 25.56
CA ARG A 102 0.98 1.76 26.30
C ARG A 102 -0.09 2.78 26.70
N ARG A 103 -1.15 2.93 25.89
CA ARG A 103 -2.30 3.80 26.24
C ARG A 103 -3.16 3.17 27.34
N ALA A 104 -3.37 1.86 27.30
CA ALA A 104 -4.16 1.14 28.30
C ALA A 104 -3.47 1.11 29.68
N GLU A 105 -2.14 1.00 29.71
CA GLU A 105 -1.36 1.09 30.95
C GLU A 105 -1.46 2.48 31.59
N ARG A 106 -1.36 3.55 30.79
CA ARG A 106 -1.51 4.93 31.27
C ARG A 106 -2.88 5.17 31.89
N SER A 107 -3.96 4.65 31.28
CA SER A 107 -5.32 4.80 31.82
C SER A 107 -5.61 3.99 33.10
N LYS A 108 -4.72 3.05 33.50
CA LYS A 108 -4.84 2.33 34.77
C LYS A 108 -4.10 3.02 35.93
N GLN A 109 -3.26 4.00 35.63
CA GLN A 109 -2.50 4.77 36.62
C GLN A 109 -3.16 6.12 36.97
N ASP A 110 -4.15 6.55 36.20
CA ASP A 110 -5.06 7.66 36.49
C ASP A 110 -6.31 7.16 37.22
#